data_AF-A0A0H3K9K9-F1
#
_entry.id   AF-A0A0H3K9K9-F1
#
_cell.length_a   1.000
_cell.length_b   1.000
_cell.length_c   1.000
_cell.angle_alpha   90.00
_cell.angle_beta   90.00
_cell.angle_gamma   90.00
#
_symmetry.space_group_name_H-M   'P 1'
#
loop_
_entity.id
_entity.type
_entity.pdbx_description
1 polymer ?
#
loop_
_entity_poly.entity_id
_entity_poly.type
_entity_poly.pdbx_seq_one_letter_code
_entity_poly.pdbx_strand_id
1 'polypeptide(L)'
;MKTLKELRTDYGLTQKELGDLFKVSSRTIQNMEKDSTNIKDSLLSKYMSAFNVKYDDIFLGNEYENFVFTNDKKKSIILAFKEKQTS
;
A
#
# COMPACT_ATOMS: atom_id res chain seq x y z
N MET A 1 4.26 7.62 4.08
CA MET A 1 3.31 6.49 4.12
C MET A 1 3.00 5.96 2.72
N LYS A 2 2.78 4.65 2.60
CA LYS A 2 2.30 3.94 1.41
C LYS A 2 1.23 2.93 1.80
N THR A 3 0.25 2.71 0.93
CA THR A 3 -0.72 1.61 1.12
C THR A 3 -0.05 0.24 0.92
N LEU A 4 -0.67 -0.83 1.40
CA LEU A 4 -0.19 -2.21 1.17
C LEU A 4 -0.07 -2.53 -0.33
N LYS A 5 -1.00 -2.02 -1.13
CA LYS A 5 -0.99 -2.19 -2.60
C LYS A 5 0.21 -1.49 -3.23
N GLU A 6 0.50 -0.25 -2.84
CA GLU A 6 1.65 0.50 -3.34
C GLU A 6 2.96 -0.22 -2.99
N LEU A 7 3.13 -0.68 -1.74
CA LEU A 7 4.31 -1.46 -1.34
C LEU A 7 4.52 -2.68 -2.23
N ARG A 8 3.45 -3.42 -2.54
CA ARG A 8 3.53 -4.57 -3.45
C ARG A 8 3.90 -4.15 -4.87
N THR A 9 3.20 -3.16 -5.44
CA THR A 9 3.37 -2.77 -6.85
C THR A 9 4.69 -2.08 -7.12
N ASP A 10 5.27 -1.39 -6.15
CA ASP A 10 6.59 -0.77 -6.26
C ASP A 10 7.69 -1.81 -6.51
N TYR A 11 7.47 -3.05 -6.07
CA TYR A 11 8.35 -4.19 -6.31
C TYR A 11 7.91 -5.05 -7.51
N GLY A 12 6.90 -4.60 -8.28
CA GLY A 12 6.42 -5.31 -9.47
C GLY A 12 5.71 -6.64 -9.19
N LEU A 13 5.33 -6.92 -7.94
CA LEU A 13 4.74 -8.20 -7.56
C LEU A 13 3.23 -8.23 -7.83
N THR A 14 2.70 -9.38 -8.25
CA THR A 14 1.26 -9.67 -8.25
C THR A 14 0.78 -10.07 -6.85
N GLN A 15 -0.54 -9.99 -6.61
CA GLN A 15 -1.13 -10.44 -5.34
C GLN A 15 -0.89 -11.93 -5.08
N LYS A 16 -0.80 -12.74 -6.13
CA LYS A 16 -0.48 -14.17 -6.03
C LYS A 16 0.96 -14.37 -5.56
N GLU A 17 1.92 -13.71 -6.19
CA GLU A 17 3.34 -13.85 -5.82
C GLU A 17 3.58 -13.37 -4.38
N LEU A 18 2.99 -12.24 -3.98
CA LEU A 18 3.10 -11.79 -2.59
C LEU A 18 2.42 -12.77 -1.62
N GLY A 19 1.27 -13.33 -1.98
CA GLY A 19 0.58 -14.35 -1.21
C GLY A 19 1.45 -15.58 -1.00
N ASP A 20 2.08 -16.08 -2.08
CA ASP A 20 2.99 -17.23 -2.03
C ASP A 20 4.20 -16.95 -1.12
N LEU A 21 4.82 -15.77 -1.23
CA LEU A 21 5.92 -15.33 -0.35
C LEU A 21 5.49 -15.22 1.11
N PHE A 22 4.30 -14.69 1.37
CA PHE A 22 3.76 -14.53 2.72
C PHE A 22 3.08 -15.79 3.26
N LYS A 23 3.01 -16.86 2.47
CA LYS A 23 2.29 -18.10 2.80
C LYS A 23 0.83 -17.84 3.19
N VAL A 24 0.14 -17.01 2.41
CA VAL A 24 -1.29 -16.68 2.53
C VAL A 24 -1.95 -16.72 1.15
N SER A 25 -3.28 -16.79 1.10
CA SER A 25 -3.96 -16.76 -0.19
C SER A 25 -3.83 -15.40 -0.88
N SER A 26 -3.85 -15.38 -2.21
CA SER A 26 -3.97 -14.14 -2.99
C SER A 26 -5.19 -13.31 -2.59
N ARG A 27 -6.29 -13.97 -2.22
CA ARG A 27 -7.51 -13.33 -1.68
C ARG A 27 -7.26 -12.63 -0.35
N THR A 28 -6.42 -13.18 0.51
CA THR A 28 -6.01 -12.53 1.76
C THR A 28 -5.26 -11.23 1.44
N ILE A 29 -4.31 -11.25 0.50
CA ILE A 29 -3.60 -10.04 0.05
C ILE A 29 -4.59 -9.02 -0.53
N GLN A 30 -5.46 -9.44 -1.45
CA GLN A 30 -6.48 -8.57 -2.04
C GLN A 30 -7.38 -7.91 -0.99
N ASN A 31 -7.89 -8.69 -0.03
CA ASN A 31 -8.77 -8.18 1.02
C ASN A 31 -8.04 -7.17 1.90
N MET A 32 -6.78 -7.41 2.26
CA MET A 32 -6.00 -6.49 3.09
C MET A 32 -5.60 -5.22 2.34
N GLU A 33 -5.31 -5.30 1.04
CA GLU A 33 -5.10 -4.12 0.20
C GLU A 33 -6.34 -3.27 0.02
N LYS A 34 -7.51 -3.90 0.13
CA LYS A 34 -8.81 -3.23 0.07
C LYS A 34 -9.14 -2.59 1.41
N ASP A 35 -9.06 -3.35 2.50
CA ASP A 35 -9.37 -2.92 3.86
C ASP A 35 -8.39 -3.58 4.83
N SER A 36 -7.53 -2.77 5.42
CA SER A 36 -6.48 -3.20 6.35
C SER A 36 -6.78 -2.81 7.80
N THR A 37 -7.99 -2.33 8.10
CA THR A 37 -8.41 -1.90 9.44
C THR A 37 -8.20 -3.00 10.48
N ASN A 38 -8.38 -4.27 10.07
CA ASN A 38 -8.23 -5.45 10.94
C ASN A 38 -7.04 -6.33 10.54
N ILE A 39 -5.97 -5.75 9.97
CA ILE A 39 -4.76 -6.51 9.66
C ILE A 39 -4.17 -7.12 10.93
N LYS A 40 -3.80 -8.39 10.87
CA LYS A 40 -3.12 -9.07 11.99
C LYS A 40 -1.67 -8.64 12.05
N ASP A 41 -1.14 -8.47 13.26
CA ASP A 41 0.28 -8.13 13.51
C ASP A 41 1.25 -9.06 12.80
N SER A 42 0.91 -10.35 12.68
CA SER A 42 1.74 -11.33 11.98
C SER A 42 1.84 -11.10 10.48
N LEU A 43 0.81 -10.53 9.85
CA LEU A 43 0.84 -10.16 8.43
C LEU A 43 1.49 -8.79 8.24
N LEU A 44 1.16 -7.83 9.11
CA LEU A 44 1.78 -6.51 9.13
C LEU A 44 3.31 -6.60 9.29
N SER A 45 3.78 -7.45 10.21
CA SER A 45 5.22 -7.71 10.40
C SER A 45 5.88 -8.29 9.14
N LYS A 46 5.17 -9.09 8.34
CA LYS A 46 5.68 -9.57 7.04
C LYS A 46 5.82 -8.43 6.05
N TYR A 47 4.86 -7.49 5.97
CA TYR A 47 4.98 -6.29 5.15
C TYR A 47 6.18 -5.44 5.58
N MET A 48 6.31 -5.15 6.88
CA MET A 48 7.42 -4.35 7.41
C MET A 48 8.78 -4.97 7.09
N SER A 49 8.93 -6.29 7.32
CA SER A 49 10.18 -7.00 7.06
C SER A 49 10.48 -7.15 5.56
N ALA A 50 9.49 -7.50 4.73
CA ALA A 50 9.71 -7.78 3.31
C ALA A 50 10.03 -6.52 2.50
N PHE A 51 9.42 -5.39 2.86
CA PHE A 51 9.59 -4.13 2.14
C PHE A 51 10.57 -3.16 2.83
N ASN A 52 11.16 -3.57 3.97
CA ASN A 52 12.08 -2.78 4.78
C ASN A 52 11.50 -1.39 5.14
N VAL A 53 10.29 -1.38 5.69
CA VAL A 53 9.55 -0.17 6.08
C VAL A 53 9.14 -0.22 7.55
N LYS A 54 9.00 0.94 8.19
CA LYS A 54 8.48 1.03 9.57
C LYS A 54 6.95 1.02 9.56
N TYR A 55 6.35 0.83 10.72
CA TYR A 55 4.90 0.90 10.89
C TYR A 55 4.35 2.24 10.39
N ASP A 56 4.98 3.35 10.80
CA ASP A 56 4.58 4.72 10.43
C ASP A 56 4.77 5.03 8.92
N ASP A 57 5.43 4.14 8.17
CA ASP A 57 5.55 4.24 6.73
C ASP A 57 4.40 3.54 6.00
N ILE A 58 3.52 2.82 6.71
CA ILE A 58 2.40 2.08 6.15
C ILE A 58 1.09 2.81 6.46
N PHE A 59 0.32 3.09 5.40
CA PHE A 59 -1.05 3.56 5.55
C PHE A 59 -1.98 2.35 5.71
N LEU A 60 -2.61 2.24 6.88
CA LEU A 60 -3.64 1.25 7.17
C LEU A 60 -5.00 1.95 7.25
N GLY A 61 -5.97 1.44 6.51
CA GLY A 61 -7.30 2.01 6.41
C GLY A 61 -8.25 1.13 5.63
N ASN A 62 -9.53 1.49 5.69
CA ASN A 62 -10.59 0.85 4.93
C ASN A 62 -10.58 1.26 3.45
N GLU A 63 -11.48 0.68 2.66
CA GLU A 63 -11.53 0.93 1.21
C GLU A 63 -11.69 2.42 0.87
N TYR A 64 -12.54 3.14 1.60
CA TYR A 64 -12.79 4.56 1.36
C TYR A 64 -11.56 5.40 1.72
N GLU A 65 -10.94 5.14 2.88
CA GLU A 65 -9.73 5.83 3.31
C GLU A 65 -8.56 5.60 2.35
N ASN A 66 -8.39 4.38 1.85
CA ASN A 66 -7.39 4.05 0.82
C ASN A 66 -7.63 4.83 -0.48
N PHE A 67 -8.89 4.95 -0.91
CA PHE A 67 -9.26 5.73 -2.08
C PHE A 67 -8.94 7.22 -1.89
N VAL A 68 -9.34 7.81 -0.77
CA VAL A 68 -9.08 9.23 -0.46
C VAL A 68 -7.58 9.49 -0.40
N PHE A 69 -6.83 8.67 0.34
CA PHE A 69 -5.37 8.80 0.49
C PHE A 69 -4.64 8.78 -0.86
N THR A 70 -4.96 7.80 -1.72
CA THR A 70 -4.31 7.68 -3.04
C THR A 70 -4.71 8.81 -3.98
N ASN A 71 -5.96 9.27 -3.93
CA ASN A 71 -6.45 10.38 -4.74
C ASN A 71 -5.80 11.71 -4.35
N ASP A 72 -5.66 11.99 -3.05
CA ASP A 72 -5.04 13.22 -2.58
C ASP A 72 -3.53 13.25 -2.86
N LYS A 73 -2.85 12.09 -2.74
CA LYS A 73 -1.47 11.92 -3.18
C LYS A 73 -1.31 12.20 -4.68
N LYS A 74 -2.23 11.67 -5.51
CA LYS A 74 -2.24 11.93 -6.96
C LYS A 74 -2.43 13.42 -7.27
N LYS A 75 -3.40 14.08 -6.63
CA LYS A 75 -3.63 15.53 -6.80
C LYS A 75 -2.40 16.35 -6.44
N SER A 76 -1.76 16.03 -5.32
CA SER A 76 -0.55 16.72 -4.84
C SER A 76 0.60 16.59 -5.84
N ILE A 77 0.80 15.40 -6.42
CA ILE A 77 1.79 15.19 -7.47
C ILE A 77 1.45 16.04 -8.71
N ILE A 78 0.20 15.99 -9.19
CA ILE A 78 -0.23 16.79 -10.35
C ILE A 78 0.03 18.28 -10.13
N LEU A 79 -0.27 18.80 -8.94
CA LEU A 79 -0.04 20.20 -8.59
C LEU A 79 1.47 20.54 -8.64
N ALA A 80 2.31 19.74 -7.99
CA ALA A 80 3.76 19.93 -7.99
C ALA A 80 4.37 19.91 -9.41
N PHE A 81 3.81 19.09 -10.32
CA PHE A 81 4.25 19.06 -11.72
C PHE A 81 3.82 20.29 -12.51
N LYS A 82 2.67 20.89 -12.20
CA LYS A 82 2.21 22.13 -12.85
C LYS A 82 3.08 23.32 -12.44
N GLU A 83 3.38 23.45 -11.15
CA GLU A 83 4.22 24.53 -10.61
C GLU A 83 5.63 24.53 -11.21
N LYS A 84 6.22 23.34 -11.39
CA LYS A 84 7.53 23.18 -12.03
C LYS A 84 7.57 23.55 -13.52
N GLN A 85 6.43 23.48 -14.22
CA GLN A 85 6.34 23.85 -15.64
C GLN A 85 6.10 25.35 -15.85
N THR A 86 5.60 26.04 -14.83
CA THR A 86 5.39 27.50 -14.84
C THR A 86 6.57 28.28 -14.26
N SER A 87 7.62 27.59 -13.82
CA SER A 87 8.85 28.17 -13.26
C SER A 87 9.98 28.21 -14.28
#